data_AF-A0A9D6QTR5-F1
#
_entry.id   AF-A0A9D6QTR5-F1
#
_cell.length_a   1.000
_cell.length_b   1.000
_cell.length_c   1.000
_cell.angle_alpha   90.00
_cell.angle_beta   90.00
_cell.angle_gamma   90.00
#
_symmetry.space_group_name_H-M   'P 1'
#
loop_
_entity.id
_entity.type
_entity.pdbx_description
1 polymer ?
#
loop_
_entity_poly.entity_id
_entity_poly.type
_entity_poly.pdbx_seq_one_letter_code
_entity_poly.pdbx_strand_id
1 'polypeptide(L)'
;MQKRRLLLITTQTLFGTGIVSLLEEQKDHLVIEKVPDVKAAIKICDTFKPDVVVDFRETSSPEDQALLQELVSRYHTRVVHCTLEANQLTIYDKTRIKNATVEDLMSAVLK
;
A
#
# COMPACT_ATOMS: atom_id res chain seq x y z
N MET A 1 21.48 4.63 -4.08
CA MET A 1 20.07 5.08 -4.17
C MET A 1 19.47 5.04 -2.78
N GLN A 2 18.68 6.04 -2.40
CA GLN A 2 17.98 6.03 -1.11
C GLN A 2 16.87 4.98 -1.17
N LYS A 3 16.77 4.13 -0.14
CA LYS A 3 15.69 3.13 -0.05
C LYS A 3 14.35 3.86 0.10
N ARG A 4 13.34 3.37 -0.61
CA ARG A 4 11.99 3.93 -0.57
C ARG A 4 11.24 3.39 0.63
N ARG A 5 10.54 4.26 1.35
CA ARG A 5 9.77 3.92 2.55
C ARG A 5 8.34 3.56 2.16
N LEU A 6 7.97 2.33 2.45
CA LEU A 6 6.69 1.74 2.09
C LEU A 6 5.90 1.44 3.36
N LEU A 7 4.70 1.99 3.46
CA LEU A 7 3.78 1.68 4.56
C LEU A 7 2.66 0.80 4.03
N LEU A 8 2.50 -0.40 4.60
CA LEU A 8 1.51 -1.37 4.19
C LEU A 8 0.34 -1.36 5.16
N ILE A 9 -0.85 -1.04 4.66
CA ILE A 9 -2.12 -1.22 5.39
C ILE A 9 -2.65 -2.59 5.00
N THR A 10 -2.45 -3.57 5.89
CA THR A 10 -2.80 -4.96 5.62
C THR A 10 -3.51 -5.58 6.82
N THR A 11 -4.64 -6.21 6.56
CA THR A 11 -5.15 -7.28 7.43
C THR A 11 -4.38 -8.55 7.12
N GLN A 12 -4.28 -9.52 8.04
CA GLN A 12 -3.52 -10.77 7.84
C GLN A 12 -4.20 -11.73 6.85
N THR A 13 -4.71 -11.24 5.73
CA THR A 13 -5.25 -12.08 4.67
C THR A 13 -4.11 -12.81 3.96
N LEU A 14 -4.41 -13.98 3.39
CA LEU A 14 -3.44 -14.75 2.60
C LEU A 14 -2.88 -13.92 1.44
N PHE A 15 -3.75 -13.13 0.79
CA PHE A 15 -3.37 -12.21 -0.27
C PHE A 15 -2.38 -11.15 0.21
N GLY A 16 -2.72 -10.40 1.27
CA GLY A 16 -1.83 -9.37 1.83
C GLY A 16 -0.49 -9.96 2.28
N THR A 17 -0.51 -11.13 2.92
CA THR A 17 0.70 -11.84 3.36
C THR A 17 1.58 -12.25 2.18
N GLY A 18 0.99 -12.75 1.09
CA GLY A 18 1.71 -13.12 -0.12
C GLY A 18 2.39 -11.93 -0.78
N ILE A 19 1.67 -10.81 -0.96
CA ILE A 19 2.23 -9.58 -1.53
C ILE A 19 3.32 -8.99 -0.64
N VAL A 20 3.10 -8.97 0.68
CA VAL A 20 4.10 -8.52 1.66
C VAL A 20 5.40 -9.32 1.51
N SER A 21 5.30 -10.65 1.37
CA SER A 21 6.48 -11.52 1.22
C SER A 21 7.27 -11.17 -0.04
N LEU A 22 6.57 -10.93 -1.16
CA LEU A 22 7.17 -10.49 -2.42
C LEU A 22 7.85 -9.11 -2.33
N LEU A 23 7.25 -8.17 -1.58
CA LEU A 23 7.86 -6.86 -1.34
C LEU A 23 9.10 -6.96 -0.44
N GLU A 24 9.08 -7.86 0.54
CA GLU A 24 10.21 -8.10 1.45
C GLU A 24 11.41 -8.74 0.74
N GLU A 25 11.19 -9.52 -0.32
CA GLU A 25 12.28 -9.99 -1.20
C GLU A 25 13.05 -8.83 -1.86
N GLN A 26 12.44 -7.64 -1.94
CA GLN A 26 13.01 -6.42 -2.53
C GLN A 26 13.60 -5.47 -1.46
N LYS A 27 13.98 -6.00 -0.29
CA LYS A 27 14.55 -5.26 0.87
C LYS A 27 15.76 -4.37 0.56
N ASP A 28 16.46 -4.61 -0.55
CA ASP A 28 17.59 -3.76 -0.96
C ASP A 28 17.13 -2.39 -1.47
N HIS A 29 15.87 -2.29 -1.90
CA HIS A 29 15.25 -1.07 -2.42
C HIS A 29 14.20 -0.47 -1.48
N LEU A 30 13.66 -1.27 -0.54
CA LEU A 30 12.52 -0.88 0.29
C LEU A 30 12.85 -0.89 1.80
N VAL A 31 12.25 0.05 2.52
CA VAL A 31 12.06 -0.01 3.97
C VAL A 31 10.56 -0.15 4.21
N ILE A 32 10.13 -1.24 4.83
CA ILE A 32 8.71 -1.60 4.91
C ILE A 32 8.25 -1.52 6.36
N GLU A 33 7.17 -0.80 6.62
CA GLU A 33 6.39 -0.83 7.86
C GLU A 33 4.99 -1.36 7.60
N LYS A 34 4.40 -2.05 8.57
CA LYS A 34 3.09 -2.69 8.44
C LYS A 34 2.16 -2.19 9.53
N VAL A 35 0.94 -1.84 9.16
CA VAL A 35 -0.10 -1.39 10.07
C VAL A 35 -1.43 -2.07 9.75
N PRO A 36 -2.28 -2.32 10.76
CA PRO A 36 -3.53 -3.05 10.55
C PRO A 36 -4.63 -2.21 9.89
N ASP A 37 -4.58 -0.89 10.02
CA ASP A 37 -5.63 0.03 9.60
C ASP A 37 -5.10 1.44 9.32
N VAL A 38 -5.97 2.31 8.78
CA VAL A 38 -5.62 3.69 8.40
C VAL A 38 -5.34 4.56 9.62
N LYS A 39 -5.99 4.32 10.76
CA LYS A 39 -5.75 5.09 11.99
C LYS A 39 -4.33 4.85 12.50
N ALA A 40 -3.86 3.60 12.46
CA ALA A 40 -2.49 3.23 12.74
C ALA A 40 -1.53 3.81 11.69
N ALA A 41 -1.93 3.84 10.42
CA ALA A 41 -1.13 4.46 9.35
C ALA A 41 -0.88 5.96 9.61
N ILE A 42 -1.91 6.73 9.94
CA ILE A 42 -1.79 8.16 10.26
C ILE A 42 -0.82 8.38 11.44
N LYS A 43 -0.93 7.58 12.50
CA LYS A 43 -0.06 7.68 13.68
C LYS A 43 1.42 7.47 13.37
N ILE A 44 1.74 6.54 12.47
CA ILE A 44 3.14 6.25 12.13
C ILE A 44 3.70 7.17 11.04
N CYS A 45 2.84 7.79 10.21
CA CYS A 45 3.28 8.68 9.14
C CYS A 45 4.12 9.87 9.63
N ASP A 46 3.85 10.42 10.82
CA ASP A 46 4.63 11.53 11.40
C ASP A 46 6.12 11.16 11.60
N THR A 47 6.40 9.90 11.96
CA THR A 47 7.77 9.43 12.26
C THR A 47 8.40 8.72 11.07
N PHE A 48 7.68 7.79 10.45
CA PHE A 48 8.18 6.96 9.36
C PHE A 48 8.32 7.73 8.05
N LYS A 49 7.41 8.68 7.79
CA LYS A 49 7.35 9.48 6.55
C LYS A 49 7.41 8.59 5.30
N PRO A 50 6.37 7.78 5.04
CA PRO A 50 6.34 6.88 3.90
C PRO A 50 6.27 7.66 2.57
N ASP A 51 7.04 7.20 1.59
CA ASP A 51 6.98 7.68 0.21
C ASP A 51 5.74 7.13 -0.51
N VAL A 52 5.35 5.90 -0.16
CA VAL A 52 4.20 5.19 -0.72
C VAL A 52 3.47 4.43 0.39
N VAL A 53 2.14 4.49 0.36
CA VAL A 53 1.26 3.66 1.16
C VAL A 53 0.58 2.66 0.25
N VAL A 54 0.60 1.39 0.62
CA VAL A 54 -0.14 0.33 -0.09
C VAL A 54 -1.30 -0.12 0.77
N ASP A 55 -2.52 -0.03 0.25
CA ASP A 55 -3.73 -0.45 0.94
C ASP A 55 -4.26 -1.75 0.33
N PHE A 56 -4.26 -2.83 1.10
CA PHE A 56 -4.70 -4.16 0.68
C PHE A 56 -6.14 -4.51 1.11
N ARG A 57 -6.87 -3.54 1.68
CA ARG A 57 -8.21 -3.82 2.21
C ARG A 57 -9.22 -3.94 1.08
N GLU A 58 -9.96 -5.04 1.03
CA GLU A 58 -10.99 -5.28 0.01
C GLU A 58 -12.24 -4.41 0.19
N THR A 59 -12.54 -4.05 1.44
CA THR A 59 -13.67 -3.18 1.78
C THR A 59 -13.19 -2.06 2.70
N SER A 60 -13.49 -0.82 2.30
CA SER A 60 -13.24 0.38 3.10
C SER A 60 -14.57 0.99 3.52
N SER A 61 -14.77 1.21 4.82
CA SER A 61 -15.90 2.01 5.28
C SER A 61 -15.79 3.46 4.76
N PRO A 62 -16.89 4.24 4.70
CA PRO A 62 -16.80 5.67 4.39
C PRO A 62 -15.86 6.44 5.32
N GLU A 63 -15.78 6.02 6.59
CA GLU A 63 -14.82 6.57 7.56
C GLU A 63 -13.37 6.27 7.13
N ASP A 64 -13.07 5.05 6.72
CA ASP A 64 -11.74 4.67 6.22
C ASP A 64 -11.33 5.46 4.98
N GLN A 65 -12.29 5.75 4.08
CA GLN A 65 -12.04 6.55 2.89
C GLN A 65 -11.70 8.00 3.25
N ALA A 66 -12.43 8.58 4.20
CA ALA A 66 -12.13 9.92 4.71
C ALA A 66 -10.74 9.99 5.36
N LEU A 67 -10.37 8.99 6.16
CA LEU A 67 -9.05 8.90 6.78
C LEU A 67 -7.92 8.69 5.76
N LEU A 68 -8.16 7.92 4.70
CA LEU A 68 -7.20 7.77 3.60
C LEU A 68 -6.98 9.11 2.87
N GLN A 69 -8.05 9.87 2.63
CA GLN A 69 -7.94 11.21 2.04
C GLN A 69 -7.17 12.18 2.95
N GLU A 70 -7.41 12.11 4.26
CA GLU A 70 -6.62 12.86 5.25
C GLU A 70 -5.13 12.48 5.16
N LEU A 71 -4.82 11.17 5.09
CA LEU A 71 -3.45 10.69 4.99
C LEU A 71 -2.75 11.23 3.73
N VAL A 72 -3.42 11.18 2.57
CA VAL A 72 -2.87 11.70 1.30
C VAL A 72 -2.65 13.21 1.37
N SER A 73 -3.64 13.96 1.87
CA SER A 73 -3.59 15.43 1.91
C SER A 73 -2.59 15.97 2.92
N ARG A 74 -2.50 15.36 4.11
CA ARG A 74 -1.61 15.80 5.19
C ARG A 74 -0.15 15.45 4.89
N TYR A 75 0.11 14.22 4.45
CA TYR A 75 1.47 13.70 4.31
C TYR A 75 2.02 13.79 2.89
N HIS A 76 1.19 14.19 1.91
CA HIS A 76 1.55 14.21 0.49
C HIS A 76 2.07 12.85 -0.02
N THR A 77 1.66 11.76 0.65
CA THR A 77 2.05 10.39 0.33
C THR A 77 1.17 9.85 -0.79
N ARG A 78 1.78 9.12 -1.71
CA ARG A 78 1.05 8.39 -2.75
C ARG A 78 0.43 7.13 -2.16
N VAL A 79 -0.86 6.94 -2.40
CA VAL A 79 -1.56 5.70 -2.04
C VAL A 79 -1.72 4.83 -3.30
N VAL A 80 -1.29 3.57 -3.19
CA VAL A 80 -1.54 2.51 -4.17
C VAL A 80 -2.53 1.55 -3.53
N HIS A 81 -3.74 1.47 -4.07
CA HIS A 81 -4.73 0.54 -3.56
C HIS A 81 -4.68 -0.76 -4.38
N CYS A 82 -4.72 -1.90 -3.68
CA CYS A 82 -4.41 -3.20 -4.25
C CYS A 82 -5.44 -4.21 -3.76
N THR A 83 -6.26 -4.74 -4.67
CA THR A 83 -7.32 -5.70 -4.34
C THR A 83 -7.18 -6.98 -5.15
N LEU A 84 -7.71 -8.07 -4.60
CA LEU A 84 -7.85 -9.35 -5.29
C LEU A 84 -9.34 -9.58 -5.56
N GLU A 85 -9.75 -9.49 -6.81
CA GLU A 85 -11.13 -9.74 -7.24
C GLU A 85 -11.12 -10.93 -8.21
N ALA A 86 -11.89 -11.99 -7.94
CA ALA A 86 -11.95 -13.18 -8.80
C ALA A 86 -10.57 -13.80 -9.15
N ASN A 87 -9.64 -13.83 -8.18
CA ASN A 87 -8.25 -14.26 -8.34
C ASN A 87 -7.41 -13.40 -9.31
N GLN A 88 -7.86 -12.17 -9.59
CA GLN A 88 -7.16 -11.20 -10.41
C GLN A 88 -6.74 -10.01 -9.54
N LEU A 89 -5.45 -9.68 -9.61
CA LEU A 89 -4.93 -8.49 -8.97
C LEU A 89 -5.45 -7.25 -9.69
N THR A 90 -5.96 -6.29 -8.94
CA THR A 90 -6.27 -4.97 -9.46
C THR A 90 -5.49 -3.92 -8.67
N ILE A 91 -4.75 -3.10 -9.41
CA ILE A 91 -3.98 -1.99 -8.84
C ILE A 91 -4.69 -0.69 -9.22
N TYR A 92 -4.92 0.16 -8.22
CA TYR A 92 -5.44 1.49 -8.39
C TYR A 92 -4.34 2.48 -7.98
N ASP A 93 -3.74 3.10 -8.99
CA ASP A 93 -2.66 4.06 -8.85
C ASP A 93 -2.75 5.11 -9.97
N LYS A 94 -3.38 6.27 -9.69
CA LYS A 94 -3.79 7.31 -10.67
C LYS A 94 -4.64 6.81 -11.86
N THR A 95 -4.60 5.52 -12.15
CA THR A 95 -5.14 4.72 -13.24
C THR A 95 -5.48 3.35 -12.65
N ARG A 96 -6.44 2.67 -13.26
CA ARG A 96 -6.83 1.31 -12.87
C ARG A 96 -6.13 0.31 -13.78
N ILE A 97 -5.28 -0.55 -13.22
CA ILE A 97 -4.66 -1.67 -13.91
C ILE A 97 -5.42 -2.94 -13.49
N LYS A 98 -6.25 -3.47 -14.40
CA LYS A 98 -6.93 -4.76 -14.22
C LYS A 98 -6.01 -5.90 -14.62
N ASN A 99 -6.18 -7.09 -14.01
CA ASN A 99 -5.34 -8.27 -14.26
C ASN A 99 -3.85 -7.98 -14.09
N ALA A 100 -3.55 -7.14 -13.09
CA ALA A 100 -2.19 -6.74 -12.82
C ALA A 100 -1.33 -7.95 -12.44
N THR A 101 -0.04 -7.83 -12.69
CA THR A 101 0.98 -8.76 -12.22
C THR A 101 1.67 -8.20 -10.98
N VAL A 102 2.47 -9.04 -10.33
CA VAL A 102 3.37 -8.59 -9.25
C VAL A 102 4.35 -7.54 -9.78
N GLU A 103 4.82 -7.67 -11.01
CA GLU A 103 5.73 -6.70 -11.63
C GLU A 103 5.08 -5.33 -11.82
N ASP A 104 3.77 -5.29 -12.11
CA ASP A 104 2.99 -4.05 -12.18
C ASP A 104 2.91 -3.38 -10.81
N LEU A 105 2.74 -4.17 -9.74
CA LEU A 105 2.75 -3.66 -8.36
C LEU A 105 4.12 -3.11 -7.99
N MET A 106 5.19 -3.86 -8.29
CA MET A 106 6.55 -3.39 -8.05
C MET A 106 6.84 -2.10 -8.80
N SER A 107 6.40 -2.01 -10.05
CA SER A 107 6.52 -0.80 -10.86
C SER A 107 5.73 0.37 -10.26
N ALA A 108 4.52 0.13 -9.74
CA ALA A 108 3.71 1.16 -9.10
C ALA A 108 4.38 1.68 -7.82
N VAL A 109 4.97 0.81 -7.01
CA VAL A 109 5.64 1.17 -5.75
C VAL A 109 7.01 1.83 -5.97
N LEU A 110 7.76 1.41 -6.99
CA LEU A 110 9.13 1.89 -7.23
C LEU A 110 9.21 3.15 -8.11
N LYS A 111 8.18 3.46 -8.90
CA LYS A 111 8.05 4.72 -9.67
C LYS A 111 7.98 5.93 -8.76
#